data_AF-A0A225V2A1-F1
#
_entry.id   AF-A0A225V2A1-F1
#
_cell.length_a   1.000
_cell.length_b   1.000
_cell.length_c   1.000
_cell.angle_alpha   90.00
_cell.angle_beta   90.00
_cell.angle_gamma   90.00
#
_symmetry.space_group_name_H-M   'P 1'
#
loop_
_entity.id
_entity.type
_entity.pdbx_description
1 polymer ?
#
loop_
_entity_poly.entity_id
_entity_poly.type
_entity_poly.pdbx_seq_one_letter_code
_entity_poly.pdbx_strand_id
1 'polypeptide(L)'
;MGRKQRGYAVKAKLAAVALVELVGLPAAIEELEYPHGTVHGWLKAKLRAFKRNKLGKTTKGQGRKESFPFTPALVTFMKDTRRAEENYAEWLDTYLSRKKSLENGRRELEQLLQRTADRYGFSTQKPQETKLPSVDLQQIKSEFALEFWAKYGTYSESEIYNVVKAAIQCPIRFGALKG
;
A
#
# COMPACT_ATOMS: atom_id res chain seq x y z
N MET A 1 10.33 37.54 14.48
CA MET A 1 10.08 37.01 13.12
C MET A 1 9.33 35.68 13.23
N GLY A 2 8.00 35.69 13.03
CA GLY A 2 7.16 34.49 13.18
C GLY A 2 7.48 33.40 12.16
N ARG A 3 7.28 32.13 12.54
CA ARG A 3 7.49 30.97 11.64
C ARG A 3 6.60 31.12 10.40
N LYS A 4 7.20 31.25 9.20
CA LYS A 4 6.48 31.20 7.93
C LYS A 4 5.77 29.84 7.79
N GLN A 5 4.44 29.84 7.70
CA GLN A 5 3.68 28.62 7.43
C GLN A 5 4.15 27.99 6.11
N ARG A 6 4.64 26.74 6.18
CA ARG A 6 5.23 26.02 5.03
C ARG A 6 4.19 25.44 4.05
N GLY A 7 2.90 25.54 4.33
CA GLY A 7 1.86 25.13 3.38
C GLY A 7 0.47 24.92 3.97
N TYR A 8 -0.55 25.21 3.16
CA TYR A 8 -1.96 25.24 3.53
C TYR A 8 -2.70 24.01 2.98
N ALA A 9 -3.67 23.50 3.75
CA ALA A 9 -4.54 22.41 3.31
C ALA A 9 -5.44 22.86 2.15
N VAL A 10 -5.78 21.97 1.23
CA VAL A 10 -6.63 22.30 0.07
C VAL A 10 -7.99 22.87 0.49
N LYS A 11 -8.56 22.41 1.63
CA LYS A 11 -9.77 23.00 2.22
C LYS A 11 -9.61 24.50 2.54
N ALA A 12 -8.50 24.89 3.15
CA ALA A 12 -8.22 26.30 3.48
C ALA A 12 -8.02 27.15 2.22
N LYS A 13 -7.36 26.59 1.20
CA LYS A 13 -7.20 27.26 -0.10
C LYS A 13 -8.55 27.51 -0.79
N LEU A 14 -9.46 26.53 -0.74
CA LEU A 14 -10.81 26.67 -1.30
C LEU A 14 -11.65 27.69 -0.56
N ALA A 15 -11.58 27.74 0.78
CA ALA A 15 -12.26 28.75 1.58
C ALA A 15 -11.76 30.17 1.23
N ALA A 16 -10.44 30.35 1.09
CA ALA A 16 -9.86 31.62 0.67
C ALA A 16 -10.31 32.05 -0.73
N VAL A 17 -10.35 31.12 -1.69
CA VAL A 17 -10.84 31.40 -3.05
C VAL A 17 -12.33 31.78 -3.05
N ALA A 18 -13.15 31.16 -2.20
CA ALA A 18 -14.56 31.52 -2.06
C ALA A 18 -14.76 32.91 -1.43
N LEU A 19 -13.96 33.25 -0.41
CA LEU A 19 -13.97 34.57 0.24
C LEU A 19 -13.57 35.68 -0.72
N VAL A 20 -12.54 35.45 -1.55
CA VAL A 20 -12.11 36.40 -2.58
C VAL A 20 -13.23 36.68 -3.60
N GLU A 21 -14.04 35.69 -3.95
CA GLU A 21 -15.17 35.89 -4.87
C GLU A 21 -16.32 36.70 -4.26
N LEU A 22 -16.47 36.66 -2.92
CA LEU A 22 -17.52 37.40 -2.22
C LEU A 22 -17.12 38.85 -1.92
N VAL A 23 -15.88 39.07 -1.45
CA VAL A 23 -15.45 40.36 -0.86
C VAL A 23 -14.31 41.02 -1.67
N GLY A 24 -13.74 40.28 -2.63
CA GLY A 24 -12.57 40.73 -3.38
C GLY A 24 -11.24 40.38 -2.71
N LEU A 25 -10.16 40.41 -3.50
CA LEU A 25 -8.83 39.98 -3.07
C LEU A 25 -8.23 40.76 -1.87
N PRO A 26 -8.27 42.11 -1.84
CA PRO A 26 -7.65 42.86 -0.73
C PRO A 26 -8.37 42.64 0.61
N ALA A 27 -9.70 42.64 0.61
CA ALA A 27 -10.50 42.41 1.82
C ALA A 27 -10.35 40.98 2.37
N ALA A 28 -10.34 39.97 1.48
CA ALA A 28 -10.12 38.59 1.88
C ALA A 28 -8.71 38.34 2.45
N ILE A 29 -7.71 39.13 2.05
CA ILE A 29 -6.35 39.06 2.61
C ILE A 29 -6.31 39.64 4.02
N GLU A 30 -6.99 40.76 4.25
CA GLU A 30 -7.09 41.40 5.56
C GLU A 30 -7.80 40.49 6.56
N GLU A 31 -8.87 39.81 6.13
CA GLU A 31 -9.63 38.88 6.98
C GLU A 31 -8.89 37.56 7.28
N LEU A 32 -8.10 37.04 6.33
CA LEU A 32 -7.43 35.74 6.46
C LEU A 32 -5.96 35.83 6.89
N GLU A 33 -5.39 37.04 6.97
CA GLU A 33 -3.97 37.31 7.24
C GLU A 33 -2.99 36.52 6.33
N TYR A 34 -3.41 36.15 5.12
CA TYR A 34 -2.58 35.39 4.19
C TYR A 34 -1.76 36.29 3.27
N PRO A 35 -0.51 35.93 2.93
CA PRO A 35 0.29 36.73 2.01
C PRO A 35 -0.39 36.86 0.63
N HIS A 36 -0.44 38.07 0.08
CA HIS A 36 -1.09 38.38 -1.19
C HIS A 36 -0.70 37.42 -2.33
N GLY A 37 0.60 37.19 -2.54
CA GLY A 37 1.09 36.28 -3.58
C GLY A 37 0.64 34.82 -3.41
N THR A 38 0.34 34.41 -2.17
CA THR A 38 -0.13 33.05 -1.86
C THR A 38 -1.58 32.86 -2.30
N VAL A 39 -2.47 33.80 -1.93
CA VAL A 39 -3.89 33.76 -2.31
C VAL A 39 -4.04 33.93 -3.82
N HIS A 40 -3.28 34.84 -4.42
CA HIS A 40 -3.25 35.04 -5.87
C HIS A 40 -2.80 33.76 -6.61
N GLY A 41 -1.81 33.04 -6.09
CA GLY A 41 -1.39 31.76 -6.65
C GLY A 41 -2.47 30.67 -6.59
N TRP A 42 -3.36 30.70 -5.59
CA TRP A 42 -4.46 29.76 -5.48
C TRP A 42 -5.60 30.04 -6.45
N LEU A 43 -5.89 31.31 -6.75
CA LEU A 43 -6.88 31.69 -7.77
C LEU A 43 -6.50 31.17 -9.16
N LYS A 44 -5.20 31.17 -9.48
CA LYS A 44 -4.69 30.61 -10.75
C LYS A 44 -4.70 29.09 -10.79
N ALA A 45 -4.74 28.43 -9.64
CA ALA A 45 -4.76 26.98 -9.58
C ALA A 45 -6.19 26.44 -9.81
N LYS A 46 -6.33 25.34 -10.57
CA LYS A 46 -7.61 24.64 -10.80
C LYS A 46 -8.09 23.87 -9.55
N LEU A 47 -8.14 24.54 -8.39
CA LEU A 47 -8.48 23.92 -7.10
C LEU A 47 -9.93 23.45 -7.04
N ARG A 48 -10.87 24.10 -7.76
CA ARG A 48 -12.29 23.70 -7.80
C ARG A 48 -12.53 22.33 -8.41
N ALA A 49 -11.72 21.97 -9.42
CA ALA A 49 -11.79 20.64 -10.05
C ALA A 49 -11.19 19.52 -9.17
N PHE A 50 -10.63 19.85 -8.00
CA PHE A 50 -9.98 18.89 -7.13
C PHE A 50 -11.00 18.06 -6.33
N LYS A 51 -11.18 16.80 -6.72
CA LYS A 51 -12.16 15.86 -6.15
C LYS A 51 -11.61 14.92 -5.06
N ARG A 52 -10.29 14.95 -4.80
CA ARG A 52 -9.60 14.08 -3.83
C ARG A 52 -9.64 14.63 -2.40
N ASN A 53 -9.00 13.92 -1.45
CA ASN A 53 -8.90 14.31 -0.04
C ASN A 53 -8.40 15.76 0.14
N LYS A 54 -9.27 16.61 0.70
CA LYS A 54 -9.05 18.05 0.87
C LYS A 54 -8.27 18.41 2.13
N LEU A 55 -7.99 17.43 3.00
CA LEU A 55 -7.16 17.60 4.20
C LEU A 55 -5.65 17.67 3.87
N GLY A 56 -5.26 17.15 2.70
CA GLY A 56 -3.88 17.23 2.22
C GLY A 56 -3.47 18.66 1.84
N LYS A 57 -2.16 18.95 1.92
CA LYS A 57 -1.58 20.23 1.48
C LYS A 57 -1.30 20.29 -0.02
N THR A 58 -1.17 19.13 -0.66
CA THR A 58 -0.87 19.00 -2.08
C THR A 58 -2.03 18.32 -2.81
N THR A 59 -2.22 18.67 -4.08
CA THR A 59 -3.21 18.02 -4.95
C THR A 59 -2.79 16.60 -5.38
N LYS A 60 -1.63 16.09 -4.93
CA LYS A 60 -1.01 14.82 -5.37
C LYS A 60 -0.85 14.76 -6.91
N GLY A 61 -0.02 13.86 -7.41
CA GLY A 61 0.30 13.80 -8.86
C GLY A 61 1.52 14.62 -9.30
N GLN A 62 2.17 15.33 -8.37
CA GLN A 62 3.53 15.87 -8.55
C GLN A 62 4.60 14.81 -8.26
N GLY A 63 4.27 13.53 -8.39
CA GLY A 63 5.23 12.45 -8.25
C GLY A 63 6.18 12.42 -9.44
N ARG A 64 7.39 11.89 -9.24
CA ARG A 64 8.34 11.67 -10.34
C ARG A 64 7.67 10.77 -11.39
N LYS A 65 7.59 11.27 -12.63
CA LYS A 65 7.08 10.52 -13.78
C LYS A 65 7.91 9.24 -13.94
N GLU A 66 7.28 8.16 -14.40
CA GLU A 66 7.98 6.93 -14.79
C GLU A 66 9.04 7.29 -15.83
N SER A 67 10.32 7.06 -15.49
CA SER A 67 11.44 7.22 -16.42
C SER A 67 11.78 5.92 -17.15
N PHE A 68 11.19 4.81 -16.71
CA PHE A 68 11.49 3.48 -17.19
C PHE A 68 10.60 3.15 -18.41
N PRO A 69 11.17 2.92 -19.60
CA PRO A 69 10.41 2.91 -20.85
C PRO A 69 9.45 1.73 -20.98
N PHE A 70 9.69 0.64 -20.24
CA PHE A 70 8.91 -0.61 -20.32
C PHE A 70 8.26 -1.00 -18.98
N THR A 71 7.86 -0.01 -18.19
CA THR A 71 7.17 -0.24 -16.91
C THR A 71 5.97 -1.20 -17.03
N PRO A 72 5.10 -1.10 -18.06
CA PRO A 72 4.01 -2.06 -18.23
C PRO A 72 4.48 -3.50 -18.43
N ALA A 73 5.52 -3.72 -19.25
CA ALA A 73 6.07 -5.05 -19.51
C ALA A 73 6.73 -5.64 -18.25
N LEU A 74 7.48 -4.82 -17.51
CA LEU A 74 8.08 -5.25 -16.24
C LEU A 74 7.01 -5.61 -15.20
N VAL A 75 5.92 -4.84 -15.11
CA VAL A 75 4.80 -5.14 -14.20
C VAL A 75 4.07 -6.42 -14.61
N THR A 76 3.92 -6.65 -15.91
CA THR A 76 3.37 -7.91 -16.44
C THR A 76 4.28 -9.09 -16.09
N PHE A 77 5.59 -8.97 -16.31
CA PHE A 77 6.58 -9.97 -15.92
C PHE A 77 6.55 -10.27 -14.41
N MET A 78 6.49 -9.23 -13.56
CA MET A 78 6.41 -9.41 -12.11
C MET A 78 5.07 -10.03 -11.66
N LYS A 79 3.98 -9.90 -12.43
CA LYS A 79 2.67 -10.51 -12.13
C LYS A 79 2.51 -11.92 -12.69
N ASP A 80 3.15 -12.21 -13.81
CA ASP A 80 2.99 -13.45 -14.57
C ASP A 80 4.34 -14.18 -14.56
N THR A 81 4.57 -15.01 -13.52
CA THR A 81 5.79 -15.82 -13.36
C THR A 81 5.98 -16.90 -14.44
N ARG A 82 5.27 -16.83 -15.59
CA ARG A 82 5.27 -17.88 -16.62
C ARG A 82 5.44 -17.41 -18.07
N ARG A 83 5.78 -16.15 -18.37
CA ARG A 83 6.05 -15.76 -19.76
C ARG A 83 7.34 -14.97 -19.95
N ALA A 84 8.17 -15.56 -20.82
CA ALA A 84 9.27 -15.01 -21.62
C ALA A 84 10.21 -13.99 -20.94
N GLU A 85 11.46 -14.41 -20.78
CA GLU A 85 12.61 -13.52 -20.61
C GLU A 85 12.75 -12.64 -21.86
N GLU A 86 12.05 -11.51 -21.89
CA GLU A 86 12.36 -10.49 -22.89
C GLU A 86 13.76 -9.95 -22.59
N ASN A 87 14.69 -10.23 -23.52
CA ASN A 87 16.09 -9.92 -23.34
C ASN A 87 16.34 -8.43 -23.67
N TYR A 88 16.48 -7.60 -22.64
CA TYR A 88 16.69 -6.16 -22.77
C TYR A 88 18.17 -5.73 -22.63
N ALA A 89 19.10 -6.59 -23.06
CA ALA A 89 20.54 -6.35 -22.93
C ALA A 89 21.00 -5.02 -23.54
N GLU A 90 20.48 -4.64 -24.72
CA GLU A 90 20.86 -3.40 -25.43
C GLU A 90 20.45 -2.14 -24.66
N TRP A 91 19.24 -2.13 -24.08
CA TRP A 91 18.78 -1.03 -23.25
C TRP A 91 19.60 -0.92 -21.97
N LEU A 92 19.89 -2.07 -21.35
CA LEU A 92 20.68 -2.12 -20.11
C LEU A 92 22.10 -1.61 -20.35
N ASP A 93 22.73 -2.01 -21.45
CA ASP A 93 24.07 -1.55 -21.83
C ASP A 93 24.06 -0.04 -22.05
N THR A 94 23.16 0.45 -22.92
CA THR A 94 22.99 1.89 -23.18
C THR A 94 22.72 2.68 -21.90
N TYR A 95 21.93 2.13 -20.97
CA TYR A 95 21.62 2.77 -19.69
C TYR A 95 22.86 2.86 -18.81
N LEU A 96 23.66 1.80 -18.70
CA LEU A 96 24.88 1.74 -17.89
C LEU A 96 26.00 2.59 -18.49
N SER A 97 26.16 2.65 -19.82
CA SER A 97 27.18 3.49 -20.49
C SER A 97 26.98 4.99 -20.22
N ARG A 98 25.75 5.42 -19.93
CA ARG A 98 25.43 6.82 -19.60
C ARG A 98 25.72 7.19 -18.14
N LYS A 99 26.13 6.24 -17.31
CA LYS A 99 26.35 6.45 -15.87
C LYS A 99 27.81 6.77 -15.60
N LYS A 100 28.04 7.47 -14.48
CA LYS A 100 29.40 7.87 -14.05
C LYS A 100 30.30 6.68 -13.71
N SER A 101 29.71 5.57 -13.28
CA SER A 101 30.42 4.32 -13.00
C SER A 101 29.43 3.16 -13.07
N LEU A 102 29.93 1.95 -13.31
CA LEU A 102 29.13 0.73 -13.33
C LEU A 102 28.41 0.51 -11.97
N GLU A 103 29.12 0.72 -10.86
CA GLU A 103 28.59 0.58 -9.51
C GLU A 103 27.42 1.56 -9.23
N ASN A 104 27.58 2.83 -9.62
CA ASN A 104 26.49 3.80 -9.52
C ASN A 104 25.32 3.44 -10.44
N GLY A 105 25.61 2.95 -11.64
CA GLY A 105 24.59 2.51 -12.58
C GLY A 105 23.75 1.34 -12.04
N ARG A 106 24.39 0.35 -11.43
CA ARG A 106 23.73 -0.78 -10.77
C ARG A 106 22.87 -0.31 -9.60
N ARG A 107 23.39 0.54 -8.72
CA ARG A 107 22.64 1.07 -7.57
C ARG A 107 21.45 1.92 -8.00
N GLU A 108 21.59 2.73 -9.05
CA GLU A 108 20.48 3.51 -9.60
C GLU A 108 19.42 2.63 -10.27
N LEU A 109 19.84 1.55 -10.94
CA LEU A 109 18.93 0.56 -11.52
C LEU A 109 18.13 -0.16 -10.43
N GLU A 110 18.79 -0.61 -9.36
CA GLU A 110 18.14 -1.24 -8.22
C GLU A 110 17.08 -0.32 -7.58
N GLN A 111 17.41 0.95 -7.35
CA GLN A 111 16.45 1.92 -6.83
C GLN A 111 15.27 2.15 -7.79
N LEU A 112 15.50 2.06 -9.10
CA LEU A 112 14.45 2.20 -10.10
C LEU A 112 13.49 1.00 -10.07
N LEU A 113 14.03 -0.21 -9.94
CA LEU A 113 13.26 -1.44 -9.76
C LEU A 113 12.46 -1.42 -8.46
N GLN A 114 13.08 -1.03 -7.34
CA GLN A 114 12.41 -0.94 -6.04
C GLN A 114 11.25 0.07 -6.07
N ARG A 115 11.46 1.26 -6.63
CA ARG A 115 10.38 2.26 -6.78
C ARG A 115 9.24 1.77 -7.66
N THR A 116 9.56 0.93 -8.64
CA THR A 116 8.56 0.33 -9.53
C THR A 116 7.78 -0.72 -8.74
N ALA A 117 8.46 -1.61 -8.02
CA ALA A 117 7.84 -2.57 -7.12
C ALA A 117 6.88 -1.89 -6.13
N ASP A 118 7.34 -0.85 -5.43
CA ASP A 118 6.54 -0.08 -4.47
C ASP A 118 5.33 0.60 -5.12
N ARG A 119 5.49 1.16 -6.33
CA ARG A 119 4.42 1.84 -7.07
C ARG A 119 3.28 0.89 -7.43
N TYR A 120 3.61 -0.35 -7.78
CA TYR A 120 2.64 -1.36 -8.19
C TYR A 120 2.24 -2.32 -7.06
N GLY A 121 2.70 -2.07 -5.83
CA GLY A 121 2.32 -2.84 -4.65
C GLY A 121 2.96 -4.22 -4.58
N PHE A 122 4.08 -4.44 -5.29
CA PHE A 122 4.88 -5.65 -5.11
C PHE A 122 5.66 -5.51 -3.80
N SER A 123 5.36 -6.39 -2.84
CA SER A 123 6.11 -6.51 -1.60
C SER A 123 6.83 -7.85 -1.62
N THR A 124 8.12 -7.85 -1.29
CA THR A 124 8.85 -9.07 -1.04
C THR A 124 8.28 -9.72 0.22
N GLN A 125 7.47 -10.77 0.08
CA GLN A 125 7.12 -11.61 1.21
C GLN A 125 8.34 -12.48 1.54
N LYS A 126 8.81 -12.43 2.79
CA LYS A 126 9.74 -13.46 3.24
C LYS A 126 9.01 -14.79 3.13
N PRO A 127 9.63 -15.84 2.55
CA PRO A 127 9.08 -17.18 2.64
C PRO A 127 8.82 -17.46 4.13
N GLN A 128 7.55 -17.51 4.50
CA GLN A 128 7.17 -18.04 5.79
C GLN A 128 7.28 -19.56 5.66
N GLU A 129 7.84 -20.24 6.66
CA GLU A 129 7.83 -21.70 6.68
C GLU A 129 6.41 -22.16 6.39
N THR A 130 6.25 -22.83 5.26
CA THR A 130 4.94 -23.30 4.81
C THR A 130 4.44 -24.26 5.87
N LYS A 131 3.34 -23.89 6.53
CA LYS A 131 2.49 -24.89 7.16
C LYS A 131 2.21 -25.94 6.09
N LEU A 132 2.18 -27.21 6.51
CA LEU A 132 1.85 -28.36 5.67
C LEU A 132 0.76 -27.99 4.64
N PRO A 133 0.88 -28.43 3.37
CA PRO A 133 -0.08 -28.07 2.35
C PRO A 133 -1.51 -28.46 2.79
N SER A 134 -2.51 -27.72 2.29
CA SER A 134 -3.90 -27.81 2.78
C SER A 134 -4.46 -29.24 2.76
N VAL A 135 -3.98 -30.06 1.84
CA VAL A 135 -4.39 -31.46 1.69
C VAL A 135 -3.87 -32.29 2.87
N ASP A 136 -2.57 -32.22 3.15
CA ASP A 136 -1.93 -32.92 4.28
C ASP A 136 -2.55 -32.50 5.62
N LEU A 137 -2.87 -31.21 5.78
CA LEU A 137 -3.57 -30.72 6.98
C LEU A 137 -4.98 -31.30 7.14
N GLN A 138 -5.72 -31.52 6.04
CA GLN A 138 -7.05 -32.12 6.12
C GLN A 138 -6.95 -33.61 6.43
N GLN A 139 -5.98 -34.31 5.85
CA GLN A 139 -5.74 -35.71 6.14
C GLN A 139 -5.38 -35.92 7.62
N ILE A 140 -4.39 -35.17 8.13
CA ILE A 140 -3.95 -35.25 9.53
C ILE A 140 -5.11 -34.93 10.49
N LYS A 141 -5.94 -33.92 10.17
CA LYS A 141 -7.13 -33.59 10.98
C LYS A 141 -8.16 -34.72 11.00
N SER A 142 -8.36 -35.38 9.86
CA SER A 142 -9.36 -36.45 9.72
C SER A 142 -8.90 -37.70 10.46
N GLU A 143 -7.64 -38.10 10.28
CA GLU A 143 -7.02 -39.22 11.00
C GLU A 143 -7.03 -38.98 12.52
N PHE A 144 -6.61 -37.79 12.97
CA PHE A 144 -6.67 -37.42 14.39
C PHE A 144 -8.09 -37.48 14.95
N ALA A 145 -9.09 -36.97 14.21
CA ALA A 145 -10.48 -37.00 14.66
C ALA A 145 -11.00 -38.44 14.81
N LEU A 146 -10.67 -39.33 13.86
CA LEU A 146 -11.05 -40.74 13.93
C LEU A 146 -10.42 -41.43 15.14
N GLU A 147 -9.12 -41.27 15.34
CA GLU A 147 -8.41 -41.87 16.49
C GLU A 147 -8.92 -41.32 17.83
N PHE A 148 -9.15 -40.01 17.88
CA PHE A 148 -9.66 -39.34 19.07
C PHE A 148 -11.04 -39.87 19.47
N TRP A 149 -11.98 -39.92 18.53
CA TRP A 149 -13.34 -40.39 18.82
C TRP A 149 -13.43 -41.91 19.02
N ALA A 150 -12.56 -42.69 18.39
CA ALA A 150 -12.47 -44.12 18.68
C ALA A 150 -12.03 -44.39 20.13
N LYS A 151 -11.16 -43.55 20.69
CA LYS A 151 -10.60 -43.74 22.03
C LYS A 151 -11.41 -43.06 23.14
N TYR A 152 -11.99 -41.90 22.85
CA TYR A 152 -12.65 -41.04 23.84
C TYR A 152 -14.14 -40.78 23.58
N GLY A 153 -14.73 -41.36 22.53
CA GLY A 153 -16.14 -41.12 22.20
C GLY A 153 -17.16 -41.71 23.17
N THR A 154 -16.72 -42.54 24.12
CA THR A 154 -17.56 -43.06 25.21
C THR A 154 -17.65 -42.11 26.42
N TYR A 155 -16.76 -41.12 26.51
CA TYR A 155 -16.80 -40.11 27.56
C TYR A 155 -17.87 -39.06 27.25
N SER A 156 -18.50 -38.53 28.29
CA SER A 156 -19.44 -37.41 28.13
C SER A 156 -18.69 -36.15 27.67
N GLU A 157 -19.35 -35.28 26.92
CA GLU A 157 -18.74 -34.01 26.46
C GLU A 157 -18.25 -33.13 27.63
N SER A 158 -18.83 -33.28 28.83
CA SER A 158 -18.41 -32.63 30.07
C SER A 158 -17.08 -33.15 30.65
N GLU A 159 -16.58 -34.28 30.17
CA GLU A 159 -15.32 -34.90 30.62
C GLU A 159 -14.15 -34.65 29.67
N ILE A 160 -14.41 -34.07 28.49
CA ILE A 160 -13.41 -33.81 27.46
C ILE A 160 -13.00 -32.33 27.50
N TYR A 161 -11.77 -32.08 27.96
CA TYR A 161 -11.21 -30.73 28.10
C TYR A 161 -10.11 -30.48 27.07
N ASN A 162 -10.15 -29.32 26.40
CA ASN A 162 -9.03 -28.87 25.59
C ASN A 162 -8.01 -28.15 26.48
N VAL A 163 -6.81 -28.70 26.55
CA VAL A 163 -5.70 -28.10 27.30
C VAL A 163 -4.73 -27.49 26.30
N VAL A 164 -4.77 -26.16 26.17
CA VAL A 164 -3.71 -25.39 25.52
C VAL A 164 -2.86 -24.73 26.60
N LYS A 165 -1.54 -24.67 26.41
CA LYS A 165 -0.52 -24.19 27.38
C LYS A 165 -0.74 -22.76 27.92
N ALA A 166 -1.82 -22.06 27.52
CA ALA A 166 -2.13 -20.70 27.94
C ALA A 166 -3.52 -20.50 28.61
N ALA A 167 -4.44 -21.48 28.63
CA ALA A 167 -5.70 -21.39 29.38
C ALA A 167 -6.47 -22.71 29.32
N ILE A 168 -7.09 -23.12 30.43
CA ILE A 168 -8.15 -24.13 30.45
C ILE A 168 -9.46 -23.43 30.09
N GLN A 169 -10.06 -23.76 28.95
CA GLN A 169 -11.36 -23.23 28.52
C GLN A 169 -12.36 -24.40 28.40
N CYS A 170 -13.39 -24.43 29.26
CA CYS A 170 -14.53 -25.34 29.19
C CYS A 170 -15.66 -24.81 28.28
N PRO A 171 -16.65 -25.65 27.94
CA PRO A 171 -16.61 -26.72 26.95
C PRO A 171 -16.88 -26.18 25.53
N ILE A 172 -16.45 -26.96 24.55
CA ILE A 172 -16.46 -26.59 23.13
C ILE A 172 -17.88 -26.68 22.57
N ARG A 173 -18.47 -25.54 22.16
CA ARG A 173 -19.65 -25.54 21.28
C ARG A 173 -19.19 -25.69 19.83
N PHE A 174 -19.27 -26.90 19.26
CA PHE A 174 -19.24 -27.06 17.80
C PHE A 174 -20.68 -27.05 17.28
N GLY A 175 -20.96 -26.11 16.36
CA GLY A 175 -22.23 -26.01 15.67
C GLY A 175 -22.51 -27.29 14.88
N ALA A 176 -23.72 -27.82 15.07
CA ALA A 176 -24.23 -28.95 14.33
C ALA A 176 -24.34 -28.61 12.83
N LEU A 177 -23.56 -29.28 12.00
CA LEU A 177 -23.97 -29.58 10.64
C LEU A 177 -24.73 -30.92 10.71
N LYS A 178 -26.05 -30.83 10.89
CA LYS A 178 -26.95 -31.94 10.53
C LYS A 178 -27.13 -31.90 9.00
N GLY A 179 -27.04 -33.08 8.39
CA GLY A 179 -27.24 -33.30 6.95
C GLY A 179 -28.68 -33.15 6.50
#